data_AF-A0A7V7D2S8-F1
#
_entry.id   AF-A0A7V7D2S8-F1
#
_cell.length_a   1.000
_cell.length_b   1.000
_cell.length_c   1.000
_cell.angle_alpha   90.00
_cell.angle_beta   90.00
_cell.angle_gamma   90.00
#
_symmetry.space_group_name_H-M   'P 1'
#
loop_
_entity.id
_entity.type
_entity.pdbx_description
1 polymer ?
#
loop_
_entity_poly.entity_id
_entity_poly.type
_entity_poly.pdbx_seq_one_letter_code
_entity_poly.pdbx_strand_id
1 'polypeptide(L)'
;MDGTCRRCIIDNTSVIVADGVGPDALIAPEMKYFGDIYGTVFEPHWLGDANRKARVERPFYFAQTNFIPGRTFGNWRDLNIQAENWSREK
;
A
#
# COMPACT_ATOMS: atom_id res chain seq x y z
N MET A 1 11.11 8.24 16.09
CA MET A 1 10.57 8.33 14.71
C MET A 1 9.17 7.77 14.76
N ASP A 2 8.17 8.63 14.95
CA ASP A 2 6.78 8.20 15.23
C ASP A 2 5.92 8.10 13.96
N GLY A 3 6.55 8.05 12.78
CA GLY A 3 5.88 8.03 11.48
C GLY A 3 6.20 6.81 10.62
N THR A 4 7.04 5.88 11.09
CA THR A 4 7.49 4.73 10.30
C THR A 4 7.06 3.42 10.96
N CYS A 5 6.68 2.45 10.14
CA CYS A 5 6.29 1.13 10.62
C CYS A 5 7.56 0.29 10.83
N ARG A 6 7.83 -0.16 12.06
CA ARG A 6 9.01 -1.01 12.32
C ARG A 6 9.00 -2.31 11.52
N ARG A 7 7.81 -2.90 11.32
CA ARG A 7 7.62 -4.14 10.55
C ARG A 7 6.52 -3.93 9.53
N CYS A 8 6.90 -3.76 8.28
CA CYS A 8 5.99 -3.52 7.17
C CYS A 8 5.78 -4.84 6.41
N ILE A 9 4.62 -5.46 6.60
CA ILE A 9 4.20 -6.57 5.74
C ILE A 9 3.84 -6.00 4.37
N ILE A 10 4.47 -6.53 3.34
CA ILE A 10 4.28 -6.06 1.97
C ILE A 10 3.84 -7.18 1.04
N ASP A 11 3.29 -6.76 -0.08
CA ASP A 11 3.12 -7.62 -1.26
C ASP A 11 4.48 -7.86 -1.93
N ASN A 12 4.56 -8.91 -2.74
CA ASN A 12 5.74 -9.20 -3.58
C ASN A 12 5.83 -8.22 -4.77
N THR A 13 5.73 -6.91 -4.50
CA THR A 13 5.82 -5.85 -5.49
C THR A 13 7.27 -5.65 -5.92
N SER A 14 7.51 -5.54 -7.23
CA SER A 14 8.84 -5.37 -7.81
C SER A 14 9.53 -4.06 -7.43
N VAL A 15 8.80 -3.09 -6.87
CA VAL A 15 9.37 -1.84 -6.35
C VAL A 15 10.18 -2.08 -5.07
N ILE A 16 9.81 -3.10 -4.28
CA ILE A 16 10.44 -3.40 -2.99
C ILE A 16 11.19 -4.73 -3.02
N VAL A 17 10.64 -5.73 -3.70
CA VAL A 17 11.24 -7.06 -3.85
C VAL A 17 11.99 -7.13 -5.16
N ALA A 18 13.30 -7.35 -5.08
CA ALA A 18 14.17 -7.55 -6.24
C ALA A 18 14.07 -8.98 -6.80
N ASP A 19 13.90 -9.98 -5.92
CA ASP A 19 13.76 -11.38 -6.30
C ASP A 19 13.10 -12.22 -5.20
N GLY A 20 12.48 -13.33 -5.57
CA GLY A 20 11.85 -14.28 -4.64
C GLY A 20 10.48 -13.83 -4.10
N VAL A 21 9.99 -14.57 -3.10
CA VAL A 21 8.72 -14.29 -2.40
C VAL A 21 8.82 -14.68 -0.94
N GLY A 22 7.93 -14.14 -0.12
CA GLY A 22 7.89 -14.49 1.30
C GLY A 22 9.03 -13.85 2.11
N PRO A 23 9.24 -14.29 3.36
CA PRO A 23 10.25 -13.74 4.26
C PRO A 23 11.70 -13.84 3.77
N ASP A 24 11.97 -14.76 2.84
CA ASP A 24 13.30 -14.99 2.26
C ASP A 24 13.55 -14.18 0.98
N ALA A 25 12.60 -13.35 0.54
CA ALA A 25 12.76 -12.57 -0.69
C ALA A 25 13.88 -11.53 -0.54
N LEU A 26 14.57 -11.28 -1.65
CA LEU A 26 15.59 -10.26 -1.74
C LEU A 26 14.94 -8.88 -1.86
N ILE A 27 15.20 -8.01 -0.88
CA ILE A 27 14.74 -6.62 -0.92
C ILE A 27 15.67 -5.78 -1.79
N ALA A 28 15.09 -4.92 -2.62
CA ALA A 28 15.81 -3.99 -3.47
C ALA A 28 16.79 -3.12 -2.64
N PRO A 29 18.02 -2.85 -3.11
CA PRO A 29 19.03 -2.12 -2.35
C PRO A 29 18.55 -0.76 -1.81
N GLU A 30 17.81 -0.01 -2.63
CA GLU A 30 17.24 1.29 -2.28
C GLU A 30 16.25 1.19 -1.11
N MET A 31 15.42 0.14 -1.12
CA MET A 31 14.44 -0.09 -0.07
C MET A 31 15.08 -0.66 1.20
N LYS A 32 16.15 -1.44 1.08
CA LYS A 32 16.95 -1.85 2.23
C LYS A 32 17.56 -0.62 2.93
N TYR A 33 18.16 0.29 2.16
CA TYR A 33 18.73 1.52 2.70
C TYR A 33 17.66 2.43 3.35
N PHE A 34 16.48 2.53 2.75
CA PHE A 34 15.33 3.17 3.40
C PHE A 34 15.02 2.53 4.76
N GLY A 35 14.98 1.20 4.81
CA GLY A 35 14.77 0.44 6.03
C GLY A 35 15.78 0.76 7.11
N ASP A 36 17.07 0.82 6.74
CA ASP A 36 18.18 1.13 7.65
C ASP A 36 18.06 2.55 8.23
N ILE A 37 17.69 3.55 7.42
CA ILE A 37 17.51 4.94 7.88
C ILE A 37 16.35 5.05 8.87
N TYR A 38 15.22 4.39 8.55
CA TYR A 38 13.94 4.61 9.23
C TYR A 38 13.57 3.51 10.23
N GLY A 39 14.43 2.52 10.42
CA GLY A 39 14.19 1.34 11.26
C GLY A 39 13.01 0.49 10.78
N THR A 40 12.78 0.42 9.46
CA THR A 40 11.69 -0.36 8.85
C THR A 40 12.22 -1.68 8.30
N VAL A 41 11.60 -2.78 8.70
CA VAL A 41 11.84 -4.10 8.12
C VAL A 41 10.69 -4.42 7.16
N PHE A 42 11.03 -4.66 5.89
CA PHE A 42 10.07 -5.08 4.87
C PHE A 42 9.99 -6.61 4.83
N GLU A 43 8.79 -7.15 5.02
CA GLU A 43 8.56 -8.60 5.01
C GLU A 43 7.50 -8.95 3.97
N PRO A 44 7.91 -9.50 2.82
CA PRO A 44 6.98 -9.99 1.82
C PRO A 44 6.21 -11.18 2.36
N HIS A 45 4.91 -11.22 2.08
CA HIS A 45 4.09 -12.36 2.48
C HIS A 45 4.27 -13.53 1.49
N TRP A 46 4.15 -14.77 2.00
CA TRP A 46 4.08 -15.98 1.18
C TRP A 46 2.85 -15.97 0.27
N LEU A 47 2.93 -16.66 -0.87
CA LEU A 47 1.83 -16.79 -1.83
C LEU A 47 0.63 -17.54 -1.22
N GLY A 48 -0.58 -17.23 -1.69
CA GLY A 48 -1.76 -18.06 -1.45
C GLY A 48 -2.55 -17.84 -0.15
N ASP A 49 -2.27 -16.78 0.62
CA ASP A 49 -3.04 -16.45 1.83
C ASP A 49 -3.85 -15.15 1.66
N ALA A 50 -5.03 -15.28 1.03
CA ALA A 50 -5.93 -14.17 0.74
C ALA A 50 -6.43 -13.43 2.00
N ASN A 51 -6.42 -14.08 3.17
CA ASN A 51 -6.96 -13.49 4.40
C ASN A 51 -6.05 -12.43 5.02
N ARG A 52 -4.79 -12.32 4.61
CA ARG A 52 -3.83 -11.34 5.17
C ARG A 52 -4.08 -9.90 4.72
N LYS A 53 -4.79 -9.71 3.60
CA LYS A 53 -4.97 -8.38 2.99
C LYS A 53 -6.33 -7.76 3.22
N ALA A 54 -7.31 -8.50 3.74
CA ALA A 54 -8.68 -8.01 3.89
C ALA A 54 -8.77 -6.66 4.63
N ARG A 55 -7.93 -6.42 5.65
CA ARG A 55 -7.87 -5.13 6.36
C ARG A 55 -7.40 -3.97 5.48
N VAL A 56 -6.47 -4.24 4.56
CA VAL A 56 -5.88 -3.25 3.64
C VAL A 56 -6.75 -3.08 2.40
N GLU A 57 -7.35 -4.16 1.90
CA GLU A 57 -8.19 -4.17 0.69
C GLU A 57 -9.59 -3.60 0.91
N ARG A 58 -10.14 -3.74 2.12
CA ARG A 58 -11.48 -3.26 2.43
C ARG A 58 -11.66 -1.74 2.24
N PRO A 59 -10.71 -0.87 2.63
CA PRO A 59 -10.73 0.54 2.26
C PRO A 59 -10.77 0.79 0.75
N PHE A 60 -10.02 0.03 -0.06
CA PHE A 60 -10.06 0.17 -1.52
C PHE A 60 -11.43 -0.21 -2.08
N TYR A 61 -11.98 -1.34 -1.63
CA TYR A 61 -13.33 -1.76 -2.02
C TYR A 61 -14.38 -0.71 -1.64
N PHE A 62 -14.26 -0.12 -0.45
CA PHE A 62 -15.16 0.92 0.00
C PHE A 62 -15.11 2.18 -0.86
N ALA A 63 -13.90 2.65 -1.20
CA ALA A 63 -13.73 3.75 -2.14
C ALA A 63 -14.31 3.42 -3.52
N GLN A 64 -14.03 2.23 -4.06
CA GLN A 64 -14.55 1.81 -5.36
C GLN A 64 -16.07 1.74 -5.42
N THR A 65 -16.73 1.35 -4.33
CA THR A 65 -18.19 1.17 -4.27
C THR A 65 -18.95 2.40 -3.81
N ASN A 66 -18.30 3.38 -3.16
CA ASN A 66 -18.98 4.56 -2.58
C ASN A 66 -18.45 5.91 -3.10
N PHE A 67 -17.20 5.97 -3.54
CA PHE A 67 -16.61 7.19 -4.11
C PHE A 67 -16.69 7.21 -5.64
N ILE A 68 -16.46 6.10 -6.34
CA ILE A 68 -16.44 6.13 -7.81
C ILE A 68 -17.84 6.19 -8.46
N PRO A 69 -18.87 5.43 -8.02
CA PRO A 69 -20.09 5.28 -8.80
C PRO A 69 -20.87 6.59 -8.97
N GLY A 70 -21.29 6.86 -10.21
CA GLY A 70 -22.09 8.03 -10.57
C GLY A 70 -21.35 9.37 -10.61
N ARG A 71 -20.04 9.39 -10.28
CA ARG A 71 -19.21 10.60 -10.39
C ARG A 71 -18.57 10.70 -11.77
N THR A 72 -18.31 11.92 -12.20
CA THR A 72 -17.50 12.23 -13.39
C THR A 72 -16.28 13.03 -12.98
N PHE A 73 -15.19 12.86 -13.73
CA PHE A 73 -13.92 13.54 -13.47
C PHE A 73 -13.41 14.15 -14.76
N GLY A 74 -13.04 15.44 -14.71
CA GLY A 74 -12.49 16.14 -15.87
C GLY A 74 -11.02 15.82 -16.12
N ASN A 75 -10.26 15.47 -15.07
CA ASN A 75 -8.86 15.05 -15.12
C ASN A 75 -8.41 14.45 -13.77
N TRP A 76 -7.16 14.02 -13.68
CA TRP A 76 -6.57 13.45 -12.46
C TRP A 76 -6.57 14.40 -11.26
N ARG A 77 -6.38 15.71 -11.50
CA ARG A 77 -6.36 16.70 -10.42
C ARG A 77 -7.75 16.86 -9.81
N ASP A 78 -8.78 16.91 -10.66
CA ASP A 78 -10.18 16.95 -10.25
C ASP A 78 -10.56 15.71 -9.43
N LEU A 79 -10.20 14.51 -9.90
CA LEU A 79 -10.39 13.27 -9.13
C LEU A 79 -9.76 13.34 -7.74
N ASN A 80 -8.50 13.77 -7.64
CA ASN A 80 -7.78 13.84 -6.37
C ASN A 80 -8.40 14.83 -5.39
N ILE A 81 -8.83 16.01 -5.87
CA ILE A 81 -9.52 17.01 -5.04
C ILE A 81 -10.85 16.47 -4.52
N GLN A 82 -11.65 15.84 -5.39
CA GLN A 82 -12.92 15.23 -4.98
C GLN A 82 -12.71 14.11 -3.95
N ALA A 83 -11.67 13.29 -4.12
CA ALA A 83 -11.34 12.20 -3.19
C ALA A 83 -10.91 12.73 -1.81
N GLU A 84 -10.09 13.78 -1.78
CA GLU A 84 -9.65 14.41 -0.53
C GLU A 84 -10.83 15.01 0.25
N ASN A 85 -11.70 15.77 -0.42
CA ASN A 85 -12.87 16.35 0.20
C ASN A 85 -13.79 15.27 0.79
N TRP A 86 -14.08 14.22 0.00
CA TRP A 86 -14.91 13.10 0.45
C TRP A 86 -14.32 12.36 1.67
N SER A 87 -12.99 12.25 1.74
CA SER A 87 -12.31 11.60 2.88
C SER A 87 -12.37 12.44 4.16
N ARG A 88 -12.55 13.76 4.08
CA ARG A 88 -12.63 14.67 5.23
C ARG A 88 -14.06 14.86 5.75
N GLU A 89 -15.05 14.68 4.88
CA GLU A 89 -16.47 14.74 5.21
C GLU A 89 -17.00 13.46 5.86
N LYS A 90 -16.22 12.38 5.83
CA LYS A 90 -16.52 11.09 6.48
C LYS A 90 -16.01 10.97 7.90
#